data_AF-A0A957JI45-F1
#
_entry.id   AF-A0A957JI45-F1
#
_cell.length_a   1.000
_cell.length_b   1.000
_cell.length_c   1.000
_cell.angle_alpha   90.00
_cell.angle_beta   90.00
_cell.angle_gamma   90.00
#
_symmetry.space_group_name_H-M   'P 1'
#
loop_
_entity.id
_entity.type
_entity.pdbx_description
1 polymer ?
#
loop_
_entity_poly.entity_id
_entity_poly.type
_entity_poly.pdbx_seq_one_letter_code
_entity_poly.pdbx_strand_id
1 'polypeptide(L)'
;MDACTFHPDNAAVEPCEVCGRPLCGLCLWYTTDGHRLCEAHARERLADGAQVLPPETYQEAIDHSLRRTPAGDDALLSANGEKIYRGNSIDLNALIAAGLGLVTLASCCGGAYCLPIAGLVLGILAYTNADRSLDARRTRNLAAVGMGVAAFMLLTVLAAIGFYMAGILILVLTGP
;
A
#
# COMPACT_ATOMS: atom_id res chain seq x y z
N MET A 1 -11.25 17.10 9.66
CA MET A 1 -12.41 16.29 9.27
C MET A 1 -13.49 16.49 10.32
N ASP A 2 -14.61 17.06 9.91
CA ASP A 2 -15.73 17.34 10.80
C ASP A 2 -16.49 16.05 11.11
N ALA A 3 -17.20 16.01 12.24
CA ALA A 3 -18.04 14.88 12.60
C ALA A 3 -19.35 14.93 11.82
N CYS A 4 -19.93 13.77 11.50
CA CYS A 4 -21.30 13.76 10.99
C CYS A 4 -22.27 14.28 12.06
N THR A 5 -23.23 15.09 11.62
CA THR A 5 -24.22 15.72 12.50
C THR A 5 -25.07 14.69 13.25
N PHE A 6 -25.35 13.54 12.62
CA PHE A 6 -26.20 12.48 13.19
C PHE A 6 -25.41 11.30 13.76
N HIS A 7 -24.18 11.12 13.29
CA HIS A 7 -23.27 10.07 13.76
C HIS A 7 -21.94 10.70 14.18
N PRO A 8 -21.80 11.17 15.43
CA PRO A 8 -20.58 11.85 15.88
C PRO A 8 -19.33 10.95 15.76
N ASP A 9 -19.52 9.63 15.81
CA ASP A 9 -18.51 8.60 15.64
C ASP A 9 -18.14 8.32 14.17
N ASN A 10 -18.72 9.04 13.21
CA ASN A 10 -18.36 8.91 11.80
C ASN A 10 -17.79 10.23 11.29
N ALA A 11 -16.73 10.14 10.46
CA ALA A 11 -16.23 11.32 9.78
C ALA A 11 -17.28 11.77 8.75
N ALA A 12 -17.49 13.08 8.67
CA ALA A 12 -18.25 13.66 7.60
C ALA A 12 -17.48 13.49 6.29
N VAL A 13 -18.17 12.91 5.31
CA VAL A 13 -17.62 12.68 3.96
C VAL A 13 -17.94 13.89 3.11
N GLU A 14 -19.22 14.29 3.08
CA GLU A 14 -19.71 15.43 2.31
C GLU A 14 -20.83 16.17 3.05
N PRO A 15 -21.01 17.48 2.80
CA PRO A 15 -22.12 18.24 3.35
C PRO A 15 -23.40 18.05 2.52
N CYS A 16 -24.56 18.28 3.14
CA CYS A 16 -25.80 18.45 2.41
C CYS A 16 -25.76 19.73 1.56
N GLU A 17 -26.15 19.65 0.29
CA GLU A 17 -26.11 20.80 -0.63
C GLU A 17 -27.15 21.90 -0.30
N VAL A 18 -28.20 21.56 0.46
CA VAL A 18 -29.27 22.52 0.81
C VAL A 18 -28.97 23.26 2.11
N CYS A 19 -28.57 22.54 3.17
CA CYS A 19 -28.35 23.13 4.50
C CYS A 19 -26.90 23.16 4.97
N GLY A 20 -25.95 22.64 4.18
CA GLY A 20 -24.53 22.63 4.49
C GLY A 20 -24.11 21.70 5.64
N ARG A 21 -25.03 20.93 6.23
CA ARG A 21 -24.72 20.07 7.38
C ARG A 21 -23.73 18.97 6.97
N PRO A 22 -22.67 18.72 7.77
CA PRO A 22 -21.72 17.64 7.50
C PRO A 22 -22.37 16.27 7.75
N LEU A 23 -22.27 15.37 6.77
CA LEU A 23 -22.88 14.04 6.79
C LEU A 23 -21.84 12.95 6.49
N CYS A 24 -21.98 11.81 7.15
CA CYS A 24 -21.24 10.61 6.78
C CYS A 24 -21.96 9.86 5.64
N GLY A 25 -21.28 8.90 5.01
CA GLY A 25 -21.87 8.10 3.93
C GLY A 25 -23.16 7.36 4.31
N LEU A 26 -23.38 7.07 5.58
CA LEU A 26 -24.62 6.43 6.07
C LEU A 26 -25.82 7.39 6.17
N CYS A 27 -25.57 8.70 6.21
CA CYS A 27 -26.61 9.72 6.30
C CYS A 27 -26.81 10.49 4.99
N LEU A 28 -26.04 10.17 3.95
CA LEU A 28 -26.02 10.88 2.69
C LEU A 28 -26.98 10.22 1.71
N TRP A 29 -28.03 10.94 1.37
CA TRP A 29 -29.01 10.54 0.37
C TRP A 29 -28.64 11.15 -0.97
N TYR A 30 -28.97 10.44 -2.06
CA TYR A 30 -28.65 10.89 -3.41
C TYR A 30 -29.91 11.03 -4.25
N THR A 31 -30.04 12.10 -5.03
CA THR A 31 -31.00 12.13 -6.13
C THR A 31 -30.42 11.43 -7.35
N THR A 32 -31.28 11.03 -8.30
CA THR A 32 -30.83 10.51 -9.60
C THR A 32 -29.93 11.48 -10.38
N ASP A 33 -30.09 12.79 -10.12
CA ASP A 33 -29.28 13.86 -10.71
C ASP A 33 -27.93 14.04 -10.01
N GLY A 34 -27.65 13.27 -8.96
CA GLY A 34 -26.39 13.28 -8.22
C GLY A 34 -26.32 14.27 -7.06
N HIS A 35 -27.43 14.92 -6.68
CA HIS A 35 -27.45 15.85 -5.55
C HIS A 35 -27.35 15.12 -4.21
N ARG A 36 -26.52 15.64 -3.31
CA ARG A 36 -26.29 15.08 -1.98
C ARG A 36 -27.15 15.77 -0.92
N LEU A 37 -28.01 14.99 -0.27
CA LEU A 37 -29.03 15.51 0.63
C LEU A 37 -28.93 14.86 2.00
N CYS A 38 -29.33 15.58 3.04
CA CYS A 38 -29.66 14.97 4.33
C CYS A 38 -31.05 14.33 4.25
N GLU A 39 -31.37 13.46 5.21
CA GLU A 39 -32.66 12.78 5.27
C GLU A 39 -33.87 13.72 5.21
N ALA A 40 -33.81 14.89 5.86
CA ALA A 40 -34.91 15.86 5.85
C ALA A 40 -35.18 16.39 4.43
N HIS A 41 -34.16 16.88 3.73
CA HIS A 41 -34.32 17.39 2.36
C HIS A 41 -34.57 16.27 1.35
N ALA A 42 -34.07 15.06 1.60
CA ALA A 42 -34.41 13.89 0.82
C ALA A 42 -35.93 13.60 0.89
N ARG A 43 -36.53 13.68 2.07
CA ARG A 43 -37.98 13.50 2.25
C ARG A 43 -38.80 14.61 1.60
N GLU A 44 -38.35 15.86 1.67
CA GLU A 44 -38.98 16.98 0.96
C GLU A 44 -38.98 16.72 -0.55
N ARG A 45 -37.82 16.36 -1.12
CA ARG A 45 -37.70 16.02 -2.54
C ARG A 45 -38.56 14.81 -2.94
N LEU A 46 -38.65 13.81 -2.07
CA LEU A 46 -39.52 12.65 -2.29
C LEU A 46 -41.00 13.06 -2.30
N ALA A 47 -41.41 13.97 -1.41
CA ALA A 47 -42.77 14.52 -1.38
C ALA A 47 -43.08 15.37 -2.62
N ASP A 48 -42.08 16.05 -3.17
CA ASP A 48 -42.15 16.78 -4.44
C ASP A 48 -42.14 15.87 -5.68
N GLY A 49 -42.10 14.54 -5.49
CA GLY A 49 -42.13 13.54 -6.56
C GLY A 49 -40.77 13.24 -7.20
N ALA A 50 -39.67 13.74 -6.63
CA ALA A 50 -38.33 13.40 -7.11
C ALA A 50 -37.92 11.99 -6.67
N GLN A 51 -37.13 11.32 -7.50
CA GLN A 51 -36.57 10.01 -7.17
C GLN A 51 -35.32 10.21 -6.31
N VAL A 52 -35.38 9.71 -5.08
CA VAL A 52 -34.27 9.76 -4.12
C VAL A 52 -33.87 8.35 -3.73
N LEU A 53 -32.57 8.08 -3.77
CA LEU A 53 -31.97 6.81 -3.38
C LEU A 53 -31.51 6.87 -1.92
N PRO A 54 -31.84 5.84 -1.12
CA PRO A 54 -31.37 5.74 0.25
C PRO A 54 -29.85 5.49 0.30
N PRO A 55 -29.19 5.86 1.41
CA PRO A 55 -27.76 5.64 1.60
C PRO A 55 -27.36 4.15 1.47
N GLU A 56 -28.29 3.25 1.80
CA GLU A 56 -28.17 1.80 1.65
C GLU A 56 -27.76 1.36 0.25
N THR A 57 -28.23 2.06 -0.80
CA THR A 57 -27.92 1.73 -2.18
C THR A 57 -26.42 1.87 -2.51
N TYR A 58 -25.69 2.68 -1.76
CA TYR A 58 -24.27 2.95 -1.99
C TYR A 58 -23.39 2.51 -0.82
N GLN A 59 -23.92 1.70 0.12
CA GLN A 59 -23.17 1.27 1.30
C GLN A 59 -21.86 0.54 0.96
N GLU A 60 -21.84 -0.24 -0.12
CA GLU A 60 -20.64 -0.94 -0.60
C GLU A 60 -19.56 0.02 -1.15
N ALA A 61 -19.95 1.22 -1.58
CA ALA A 61 -19.03 2.26 -2.06
C ALA A 61 -18.53 3.19 -0.94
N ILE A 62 -19.06 3.06 0.29
CA ILE A 62 -18.59 3.84 1.43
C ILE A 62 -17.26 3.27 1.89
N ASP A 63 -16.17 4.01 1.64
CA ASP A 63 -14.83 3.65 2.10
C ASP A 63 -14.83 3.47 3.63
N HIS A 64 -14.51 2.24 4.07
CA HIS A 64 -14.45 1.88 5.49
C HIS A 64 -13.43 2.71 6.29
N SER A 65 -12.47 3.36 5.61
CA SER A 65 -11.52 4.29 6.22
C SER A 65 -12.17 5.58 6.78
N LEU A 66 -13.44 5.85 6.46
CA LEU A 66 -14.20 7.02 6.91
C LEU A 66 -14.94 6.81 8.24
N ARG A 67 -14.91 5.60 8.82
CA ARG A 67 -15.34 5.38 10.20
C ARG A 67 -14.34 6.05 11.15
N ARG A 68 -14.81 6.93 12.01
CA ARG A 68 -13.99 7.48 13.09
C ARG A 68 -13.99 6.42 14.18
N THR A 69 -12.92 5.66 14.35
CA THR A 69 -12.86 4.79 15.52
C THR A 69 -12.93 5.67 16.78
N PRO A 70 -13.89 5.45 17.70
CA PRO A 70 -13.82 6.10 19.00
C PRO A 70 -12.51 5.68 19.66
N ALA A 71 -11.82 6.63 20.27
CA ALA A 71 -10.45 6.48 20.79
C ALA A 71 -10.26 5.39 21.89
N GLY A 72 -11.29 4.59 22.17
CA GLY A 72 -11.27 3.47 23.13
C GLY A 72 -11.35 2.07 22.51
N ASP A 73 -11.87 1.92 21.28
CA ASP A 73 -12.06 0.59 20.66
C ASP A 73 -10.80 0.05 19.97
N ASP A 74 -9.83 0.94 19.73
CA ASP A 74 -8.51 0.59 19.22
C ASP A 74 -7.78 -0.41 20.14
N ALA A 75 -8.07 -0.43 21.45
CA ALA A 75 -7.39 -1.33 22.39
C ALA A 75 -7.79 -2.82 22.22
N LEU A 76 -9.06 -3.10 21.87
CA LEU A 76 -9.55 -4.47 21.70
C LEU A 76 -9.37 -4.98 20.26
N LEU A 77 -9.48 -4.10 19.26
CA LEU A 77 -9.10 -4.46 17.90
C LEU A 77 -7.57 -4.58 17.75
N SER A 78 -6.77 -3.79 18.47
CA SER A 78 -5.30 -3.92 18.45
C SER A 78 -4.79 -5.14 19.23
N ALA A 79 -5.62 -5.79 20.05
CA ALA A 79 -5.28 -7.07 20.67
C ALA A 79 -5.35 -8.25 19.66
N ASN A 80 -6.16 -8.11 18.59
CA ASN A 80 -6.29 -9.11 17.51
C ASN A 80 -5.85 -8.58 16.13
N GLY A 81 -5.43 -7.33 16.04
CA GLY A 81 -5.21 -6.57 14.81
C GLY A 81 -4.13 -5.52 15.01
N GLU A 82 -3.07 -5.88 15.73
CA GLU A 82 -1.82 -5.12 15.71
C GLU A 82 -1.41 -4.98 14.23
N LYS A 83 -1.34 -3.73 13.72
CA LYS A 83 -0.87 -3.47 12.35
C LYS A 83 0.54 -4.05 12.23
N ILE A 84 0.65 -5.26 11.67
CA ILE A 84 1.87 -6.08 11.56
C ILE A 84 3.05 -5.28 10.97
N TYR A 85 2.76 -4.22 10.21
CA TYR A 85 3.76 -3.29 9.72
C TYR A 85 3.23 -1.86 9.66
N ARG A 86 3.95 -0.92 10.28
CA ARG A 86 3.77 0.53 10.12
C ARG A 86 5.05 1.10 9.49
N GLY A 87 4.94 1.64 8.29
CA GLY A 87 6.06 2.17 7.51
C GLY A 87 5.56 3.15 6.45
N ASN A 88 6.41 4.08 6.01
CA ASN A 88 6.11 4.92 4.84
C ASN A 88 6.56 4.22 3.54
N SER A 89 6.49 4.89 2.39
CA SER A 89 6.88 4.30 1.10
C SER A 89 8.35 3.86 1.03
N ILE A 90 9.23 4.48 1.82
CA ILE A 90 10.66 4.15 1.87
C ILE A 90 10.88 2.86 2.67
N ASP A 91 10.14 2.70 3.76
CA ASP A 91 10.10 1.48 4.57
C ASP A 91 9.60 0.28 3.75
N LEU A 92 8.52 0.48 2.98
CA LEU A 92 7.97 -0.53 2.09
C LEU A 92 8.98 -0.93 1.00
N ASN A 93 9.70 0.03 0.40
CA ASN A 93 10.74 -0.27 -0.59
C ASN A 93 11.89 -1.10 0.01
N ALA A 94 12.31 -0.81 1.24
CA ALA A 94 13.33 -1.59 1.94
C ALA A 94 12.87 -3.04 2.18
N LEU A 95 11.59 -3.23 2.56
CA LEU A 95 11.01 -4.54 2.78
C LEU A 95 10.88 -5.34 1.48
N ILE A 96 10.42 -4.71 0.40
CA ILE A 96 10.32 -5.32 -0.93
C ILE A 96 11.71 -5.73 -1.43
N ALA A 97 12.72 -4.86 -1.29
CA ALA A 97 14.09 -5.18 -1.68
C ALA A 97 14.64 -6.40 -0.92
N ALA A 98 14.40 -6.49 0.39
CA ALA A 98 14.77 -7.64 1.21
C ALA A 98 14.04 -8.93 0.76
N GLY A 99 12.73 -8.83 0.50
CA GLY A 99 11.92 -9.94 0.02
C GLY A 99 12.37 -10.45 -1.35
N LEU A 100 12.61 -9.55 -2.31
CA LEU A 100 13.14 -9.89 -3.62
C LEU A 100 14.52 -10.55 -3.50
N GLY A 101 15.40 -10.05 -2.64
CA GLY A 101 16.70 -10.67 -2.36
C GLY A 101 16.55 -12.12 -1.89
N LEU A 102 15.69 -12.37 -0.89
CA LEU A 102 15.44 -13.72 -0.38
C LEU A 102 14.83 -14.65 -1.43
N VAL A 103 13.86 -14.18 -2.22
CA VAL A 103 13.27 -14.96 -3.32
C VAL A 103 14.32 -15.29 -4.37
N THR A 104 15.21 -14.34 -4.68
CA THR A 104 16.32 -14.55 -5.63
C THR A 104 17.30 -15.59 -5.08
N LEU A 105 17.59 -15.55 -3.78
CA LEU A 105 18.46 -16.53 -3.13
C LEU A 105 17.84 -17.94 -3.14
N ALA A 106 16.54 -18.04 -2.87
CA ALA A 106 15.80 -19.30 -2.86
C ALA A 106 15.59 -19.86 -4.27
N SER A 107 15.47 -18.99 -5.27
CA SER A 107 15.34 -19.33 -6.69
C SER A 107 16.73 -19.64 -7.27
N CYS A 108 17.33 -20.73 -6.79
CA CYS A 108 18.74 -21.03 -7.02
C CYS A 108 19.17 -21.19 -8.50
N CYS A 109 18.25 -21.29 -9.47
CA CYS A 109 18.58 -21.53 -10.89
C CYS A 109 17.40 -21.26 -11.89
N GLY A 110 16.60 -20.17 -11.79
CA GLY A 110 15.46 -20.04 -12.73
C GLY A 110 14.88 -18.64 -12.97
N GLY A 111 14.85 -18.25 -14.26
CA GLY A 111 13.87 -17.35 -14.90
C GLY A 111 13.88 -15.85 -14.54
N ALA A 112 14.47 -15.50 -13.41
CA ALA A 112 14.30 -14.19 -12.77
C ALA A 112 15.57 -13.32 -12.86
N TYR A 113 16.21 -13.25 -14.03
CA TYR A 113 17.49 -12.56 -14.22
C TYR A 113 17.45 -11.07 -13.84
N CYS A 114 16.27 -10.46 -13.94
CA CYS A 114 16.07 -9.04 -13.63
C CYS A 114 15.79 -8.78 -12.13
N LEU A 115 15.35 -9.79 -11.37
CA LEU A 115 15.04 -9.65 -9.94
C LEU A 115 16.22 -9.17 -9.09
N PRO A 116 17.46 -9.70 -9.25
CA PRO A 116 18.60 -9.21 -8.48
C PRO A 116 18.90 -7.75 -8.78
N ILE A 117 18.76 -7.32 -10.04
CA ILE A 117 18.97 -5.91 -10.43
C ILE A 117 17.91 -5.01 -9.79
N ALA A 118 16.63 -5.39 -9.89
CA ALA A 118 15.53 -4.63 -9.30
C ALA A 118 15.65 -4.55 -7.77
N GLY A 119 15.96 -5.66 -7.10
CA GLY A 119 16.18 -5.71 -5.66
C GLY A 119 17.36 -4.82 -5.21
N LEU A 120 18.45 -4.81 -6.00
CA LEU A 120 19.63 -3.99 -5.71
C LEU A 120 19.33 -2.49 -5.86
N VAL A 121 18.66 -2.08 -6.95
CA VAL A 121 18.26 -0.68 -7.16
C VAL A 121 17.31 -0.19 -6.06
N LEU A 122 16.28 -0.98 -5.73
CA LEU A 122 15.34 -0.65 -4.66
C LEU A 122 16.03 -0.59 -3.29
N GLY A 123 16.98 -1.49 -3.03
CA GLY A 123 17.79 -1.49 -1.83
C GLY A 123 18.66 -0.22 -1.70
N ILE A 124 19.32 0.22 -2.78
CA ILE A 124 20.12 1.45 -2.79
C ILE A 124 19.23 2.68 -2.56
N LEU A 125 18.11 2.77 -3.26
CA LEU A 125 17.17 3.87 -3.10
C LEU A 125 16.60 3.94 -1.68
N ALA A 126 16.27 2.80 -1.08
CA ALA A 126 15.79 2.75 0.29
C ALA A 126 16.88 3.09 1.32
N TYR A 127 18.12 2.65 1.10
CA TYR A 127 19.24 2.92 2.00
C TYR A 127 19.64 4.40 1.99
N THR A 128 19.73 5.00 0.80
CA THR A 128 20.07 6.42 0.62
C THR A 128 18.98 7.36 1.15
N ASN A 129 17.71 6.94 1.07
CA ASN A 129 16.58 7.71 1.60
C ASN A 129 16.15 7.32 3.01
N ALA A 130 16.90 6.46 3.72
CA ALA A 130 16.50 5.93 5.01
C ALA A 130 16.30 7.00 6.10
N ASP A 131 16.94 8.18 5.98
CA ASP A 131 16.73 9.28 6.93
C ASP A 131 15.33 9.91 6.85
N ARG A 132 14.58 9.64 5.77
CA ARG A 132 13.19 10.07 5.59
C ARG A 132 12.18 8.99 5.98
N SER A 133 12.63 7.84 6.46
CA SER A 133 11.74 6.75 6.88
C SER A 133 11.23 6.95 8.30
N LEU A 134 10.19 6.19 8.69
CA LEU A 134 9.69 6.27 10.06
C LEU A 134 10.69 5.68 11.07
N ASP A 135 11.42 4.63 10.67
CA ASP A 135 12.44 3.96 11.48
C ASP A 135 13.74 3.76 10.70
N ALA A 136 14.54 4.82 10.58
CA ALA A 136 15.78 4.83 9.77
C ALA A 136 16.70 3.63 10.03
N ARG A 137 16.83 3.20 11.29
CA ARG A 137 17.67 2.04 11.66
C ARG A 137 17.12 0.72 11.10
N ARG A 138 15.80 0.51 11.16
CA ARG A 138 15.16 -0.70 10.63
C ARG A 138 15.21 -0.72 9.11
N THR A 139 14.92 0.40 8.47
CA THR A 139 14.98 0.58 7.01
C THR A 139 16.38 0.30 6.48
N ARG A 140 17.42 0.84 7.14
CA ARG A 140 18.82 0.58 6.75
C ARG A 140 19.19 -0.88 6.87
N ASN A 141 18.78 -1.56 7.95
CA ASN A 141 19.06 -2.99 8.13
C ASN A 141 18.38 -3.83 7.04
N LEU A 142 17.09 -3.58 6.77
CA LEU A 142 16.34 -4.30 5.73
C LEU A 142 16.92 -4.03 4.33
N ALA A 143 17.21 -2.77 4.01
CA ALA A 143 17.82 -2.39 2.74
C ALA A 143 19.22 -3.01 2.59
N ALA A 144 20.03 -3.05 3.64
CA ALA A 144 21.35 -3.67 3.62
C ALA A 144 21.28 -5.19 3.38
N VAL A 145 20.31 -5.89 3.99
CA VAL A 145 20.09 -7.32 3.74
C VAL A 145 19.70 -7.54 2.27
N GLY A 146 18.73 -6.78 1.75
CA GLY A 146 18.31 -6.88 0.35
C GLY A 146 19.45 -6.61 -0.63
N MET A 147 20.20 -5.52 -0.42
CA MET A 147 21.37 -5.19 -1.25
C MET A 147 22.46 -6.26 -1.16
N GLY A 148 22.78 -6.74 0.03
CA GLY A 148 23.84 -7.73 0.24
C GLY A 148 23.53 -9.06 -0.47
N VAL A 149 22.31 -9.56 -0.33
CA VAL A 149 21.87 -10.80 -0.99
C VAL A 149 21.85 -10.63 -2.51
N ALA A 150 21.29 -9.52 -3.01
CA ALA A 150 21.24 -9.24 -4.45
C ALA A 150 22.64 -9.09 -5.06
N ALA A 151 23.54 -8.36 -4.39
CA ALA A 151 24.92 -8.16 -4.85
C ALA A 151 25.71 -9.47 -4.84
N PHE A 152 25.59 -10.28 -3.79
CA PHE A 152 26.24 -11.59 -3.72
C PHE A 152 25.78 -12.51 -4.86
N MET A 153 24.48 -12.56 -5.13
CA MET A 153 23.95 -13.35 -6.25
C MET A 153 24.44 -12.84 -7.60
N LEU A 154 24.43 -11.52 -7.82
CA LEU A 154 24.92 -10.92 -9.06
C LEU A 154 26.40 -11.28 -9.32
N LEU A 155 27.25 -11.16 -8.29
CA LEU A 155 28.68 -11.50 -8.39
C LEU A 155 28.88 -12.99 -8.69
N THR A 156 28.09 -13.86 -8.07
CA THR A 156 28.17 -15.31 -8.28
C THR A 156 27.80 -15.68 -9.72
N VAL A 157 26.75 -15.06 -10.29
CA VAL A 157 26.34 -15.26 -11.69
C VAL A 157 27.43 -14.77 -12.65
N LEU A 158 27.98 -13.57 -12.41
CA LEU A 158 29.07 -13.02 -13.24
C LEU A 158 30.32 -13.90 -13.18
N ALA A 159 30.68 -14.42 -12.00
CA ALA A 159 31.79 -15.34 -11.86
C ALA A 159 31.56 -16.63 -12.66
N ALA A 160 30.36 -17.23 -12.55
CA ALA A 160 30.01 -18.44 -13.31
C ALA A 160 30.11 -18.22 -14.83
N ILE A 161 29.60 -17.09 -15.34
CA ILE A 161 29.73 -16.71 -16.76
C ILE A 161 31.21 -16.55 -17.12
N GLY A 162 32.00 -15.87 -16.29
CA GLY A 162 33.44 -15.68 -16.52
C GLY A 162 34.20 -16.99 -16.61
N PHE A 163 33.97 -17.92 -15.67
CA PHE A 163 34.58 -19.25 -15.69
C PHE A 163 34.14 -20.06 -16.90
N TYR A 164 32.86 -19.99 -17.29
CA TYR A 164 32.34 -20.66 -18.47
C TYR A 164 33.00 -20.15 -19.76
N MET A 165 33.08 -18.82 -19.93
CA MET A 165 33.73 -18.20 -21.09
C MET A 165 35.23 -18.50 -21.13
N ALA A 166 35.92 -18.48 -19.98
CA ALA A 166 37.32 -18.87 -19.87
C ALA A 166 37.54 -20.34 -20.27
N GLY A 167 36.65 -21.24 -19.82
CA GLY A 167 36.69 -22.65 -20.20
C GLY A 167 36.51 -22.86 -21.71
N ILE A 168 35.55 -22.18 -22.33
CA ILE A 168 35.36 -22.20 -23.80
C ILE A 168 36.62 -21.68 -24.48
N LEU A 169 37.16 -20.54 -24.04
CA LEU A 169 38.34 -19.94 -24.65
C LEU A 169 39.55 -20.89 -24.58
N ILE A 170 39.79 -21.52 -23.44
CA ILE A 170 40.86 -22.52 -23.28
C ILE A 170 40.64 -23.68 -24.25
N LEU A 171 39.42 -24.24 -24.31
CA LEU A 171 39.09 -25.35 -25.20
C LEU A 171 39.29 -24.99 -26.68
N VAL A 172 38.97 -23.75 -27.08
CA VAL A 172 39.23 -23.24 -28.43
C VAL A 172 40.73 -23.07 -28.71
N LEU A 173 41.51 -22.60 -27.72
CA LEU A 173 42.95 -22.36 -27.88
C LEU A 173 43.80 -23.65 -27.82
N THR A 174 43.34 -24.67 -27.11
CA THR A 174 44.06 -25.95 -26.93
C THR A 174 43.44 -27.11 -27.70
N GLY A 175 42.33 -26.87 -28.41
CA GLY A 175 41.72 -27.86 -29.30
C GLY A 175 42.59 -28.11 -30.54
N PRO A 176 42.62 -29.35 -31.07
CA PRO A 176 43.41 -29.72 -32.24
C PRO A 176 42.97 -28.99 -33.52
#